data_AF-A0A8S2G8C5-F1
#
_entry.id   AF-A0A8S2G8C5-F1
#
_cell.length_a   1.000
_cell.length_b   1.000
_cell.length_c   1.000
_cell.angle_alpha   90.00
_cell.angle_beta   90.00
_cell.angle_gamma   90.00
#
_symmetry.space_group_name_H-M   'P 1'
#
loop_
_entity.id
_entity.type
_entity.pdbx_description
1 polymer ?
#
loop_
_entity_poly.entity_id
_entity_poly.type
_entity_poly.pdbx_seq_one_letter_code
_entity_poly.pdbx_strand_id
1 'polypeptide(L)'
;LPSAYVDTRLGQIMINSDYWMKTLWHGVFITREKRIKLGERWKQKIAGLTHTGEPIPTKPVLYEFENFVNEPDYGNAIDKYKQEPRSEEQARSDDEFFASYADDLSMMLTLYMEDVSQYNNCVMFKGNFIIQSTIKAVQER
;
A
#
# COMPACT_ATOMS: atom_id res chain seq x y z
N LEU A 1 7.99 -12.81 14.96
CA LEU A 1 7.79 -13.82 16.02
C LEU A 1 9.15 -14.31 16.50
N PRO A 2 9.44 -14.35 17.81
CA PRO A 2 10.71 -14.87 18.31
C PRO A 2 10.97 -16.32 17.84
N SER A 3 12.23 -16.67 17.60
CA SER A 3 12.63 -17.96 17.02
C SER A 3 12.12 -19.17 17.79
N ALA A 4 12.07 -19.07 19.13
CA ALA A 4 11.59 -20.12 20.02
C ALA A 4 10.14 -20.57 19.76
N TYR A 5 9.31 -19.72 19.13
CA TYR A 5 7.92 -20.05 18.86
C TYR A 5 7.68 -20.57 17.46
N VAL A 6 8.65 -20.46 16.55
CA VAL A 6 8.47 -20.76 15.12
C VAL A 6 7.95 -22.17 14.91
N ASP A 7 8.52 -23.16 15.60
CA ASP A 7 8.14 -24.57 15.44
C ASP A 7 7.09 -25.03 16.46
N THR A 8 6.57 -24.12 17.28
CA THR A 8 5.50 -24.44 18.23
C THR A 8 4.14 -24.36 17.57
N ARG A 9 3.18 -25.15 18.05
CA ARG A 9 1.78 -25.07 17.61
C ARG A 9 1.21 -23.66 17.72
N LEU A 10 1.51 -22.96 18.83
CA LEU A 10 1.08 -21.59 19.04
C LEU A 10 1.67 -20.63 18.00
N GLY A 11 2.97 -20.74 17.70
CA GLY A 11 3.60 -19.92 16.67
C GLY A 11 3.08 -20.23 15.27
N GLN A 12 2.83 -21.49 14.93
CA GLN A 12 2.20 -21.86 13.65
C GLN A 12 0.80 -21.26 13.51
N ILE A 13 -0.01 -21.25 14.59
CA ILE A 13 -1.32 -20.59 14.60
C ILE A 13 -1.16 -19.09 14.34
N MET A 14 -0.28 -18.40 15.07
CA MET A 14 -0.08 -16.96 14.89
C MET A 14 0.46 -16.60 13.50
N ILE A 15 1.38 -17.40 12.95
CA ILE A 15 1.89 -17.24 11.58
C ILE A 15 0.76 -17.41 10.57
N ASN A 16 -0.11 -18.40 10.76
CA ASN A 16 -1.25 -18.61 9.89
C ASN A 16 -2.24 -17.45 10.00
N SER A 17 -2.55 -16.95 11.20
CA SER A 17 -3.43 -15.79 11.41
C SER A 17 -2.89 -14.52 10.76
N ASP A 18 -1.61 -14.21 10.95
CA ASP A 18 -0.92 -13.12 10.24
C ASP A 18 -1.06 -13.26 8.72
N TYR A 19 -0.90 -14.48 8.24
CA TYR A 19 -0.97 -14.72 6.81
C TYR A 19 -2.39 -14.65 6.25
N TRP A 20 -3.39 -15.07 7.02
CA TRP A 20 -4.80 -14.88 6.70
C TRP A 20 -5.17 -13.40 6.62
N MET A 21 -4.69 -12.58 7.55
CA MET A 21 -4.89 -11.12 7.49
C MET A 21 -4.26 -10.50 6.25
N LYS A 22 -3.04 -10.91 5.89
CA LYS A 22 -2.36 -10.47 4.65
C LYS A 22 -3.10 -10.93 3.39
N THR A 23 -3.62 -12.16 3.42
CA THR A 23 -4.41 -12.72 2.32
C THR A 23 -5.69 -11.92 2.11
N LEU A 24 -6.37 -11.51 3.19
CA LEU A 24 -7.54 -10.63 3.11
C LEU A 24 -7.20 -9.28 2.49
N TRP A 25 -6.05 -8.70 2.86
CA TRP A 25 -5.60 -7.43 2.30
C TRP A 25 -5.25 -7.50 0.81
N HIS A 26 -4.55 -8.57 0.39
CA HIS A 26 -4.10 -8.73 -1.00
C HIS A 26 -5.08 -9.49 -1.90
N GLY A 27 -6.15 -10.08 -1.35
CA GLY A 27 -7.13 -10.91 -2.06
C GLY A 27 -6.62 -12.29 -2.52
N VAL A 28 -5.36 -12.65 -2.24
CA VAL A 28 -4.73 -13.89 -2.73
C VAL A 28 -3.95 -14.60 -1.64
N PHE A 29 -4.24 -15.90 -1.49
CA PHE A 29 -3.50 -16.80 -0.61
C PHE A 29 -2.27 -17.36 -1.34
N ILE A 30 -1.09 -17.02 -0.86
CA ILE A 30 0.20 -17.51 -1.38
C ILE A 30 0.74 -18.56 -0.41
N THR A 31 1.03 -19.76 -0.90
CA THR A 31 1.57 -20.86 -0.10
C THR A 31 2.95 -20.54 0.49
N ARG A 32 3.35 -21.19 1.59
CA ARG A 32 4.64 -20.94 2.28
C ARG A 32 5.84 -20.93 1.34
N GLU A 33 5.94 -21.93 0.47
CA GLU A 33 7.05 -22.05 -0.50
C GLU A 33 7.06 -20.90 -1.50
N LYS A 34 5.88 -20.52 -2.03
CA LYS A 34 5.75 -19.39 -2.94
C LYS A 34 6.09 -18.07 -2.24
N ARG A 35 5.78 -17.93 -0.94
CA ARG A 35 6.14 -16.75 -0.12
C ARG A 35 7.64 -16.63 0.09
N ILE A 36 8.33 -17.74 0.36
CA ILE A 36 9.80 -17.75 0.50
C ILE A 36 10.42 -17.28 -0.81
N LYS A 37 10.01 -17.87 -1.94
CA LYS A 37 10.48 -17.48 -3.28
C LYS A 37 10.15 -16.02 -3.62
N LEU A 38 8.96 -15.53 -3.24
CA LEU A 38 8.57 -14.13 -3.43
C LEU A 38 9.46 -13.21 -2.59
N GLY A 39 9.69 -13.53 -1.33
CA GLY A 39 10.56 -12.76 -0.43
C GLY A 39 12.01 -12.72 -0.90
N GLU A 40 12.53 -13.82 -1.45
CA GLU A 40 13.85 -13.86 -2.09
C GLU A 40 13.91 -12.95 -3.31
N ARG A 41 12.93 -13.04 -4.22
CA ARG A 41 12.84 -12.15 -5.40
C ARG A 41 12.67 -10.69 -5.01
N TRP A 42 11.87 -10.41 -3.98
CA TRP A 42 11.66 -9.06 -3.46
C TRP A 42 12.95 -8.48 -2.90
N LYS A 43 13.69 -9.22 -2.08
CA LYS A 43 15.02 -8.80 -1.59
C LYS A 43 15.99 -8.54 -2.74
N GLN A 44 15.96 -9.37 -3.78
CA GLN A 44 16.80 -9.17 -4.96
C GLN A 44 16.46 -7.91 -5.77
N LYS A 45 15.17 -7.56 -5.84
CA LYS A 45 14.69 -6.43 -6.65
C LYS A 45 14.63 -5.10 -5.90
N ILE A 46 14.04 -5.10 -4.70
CA ILE A 46 13.74 -3.90 -3.90
C ILE A 46 14.85 -3.61 -2.89
N ALA A 47 15.34 -4.63 -2.17
CA ALA A 47 16.33 -4.39 -1.10
C ALA A 47 17.72 -4.08 -1.65
N GLY A 48 17.87 -4.07 -2.99
CA GLY A 48 19.14 -3.83 -3.65
C GLY A 48 20.19 -4.81 -3.17
N LEU A 49 19.90 -6.11 -3.11
CA LEU A 49 20.87 -7.14 -2.72
C LEU A 49 21.03 -8.16 -3.86
N THR A 50 22.26 -8.48 -4.24
CA THR A 50 22.56 -9.54 -5.21
C THR A 50 22.21 -10.91 -4.62
N HIS A 51 22.21 -11.95 -5.48
CA HIS A 51 22.05 -13.34 -5.05
C HIS A 51 23.17 -13.83 -4.09
N THR A 52 24.27 -13.09 -3.98
CA THR A 52 25.37 -13.31 -3.02
C THR A 52 25.25 -12.46 -1.76
N GLY A 53 24.22 -11.60 -1.66
CA GLY A 53 23.99 -10.72 -0.50
C GLY A 53 24.74 -9.40 -0.54
N GLU A 54 25.34 -9.02 -1.66
CA GLU A 54 26.02 -7.74 -1.82
C GLU A 54 25.06 -6.62 -2.22
N PRO A 55 25.23 -5.38 -1.75
CA PRO A 55 24.39 -4.26 -2.15
C PRO A 55 24.50 -3.96 -3.66
N ILE A 56 23.38 -4.05 -4.38
CA ILE A 56 23.21 -3.53 -5.74
C ILE A 56 23.15 -2.01 -5.64
N PRO A 57 23.93 -1.25 -6.43
CA PRO A 57 23.92 0.20 -6.40
C PRO A 57 22.51 0.75 -6.67
N THR A 58 21.94 1.32 -5.61
CA THR A 58 20.77 2.20 -5.50
C THR A 58 19.92 2.33 -6.77
N LYS A 59 18.98 1.40 -6.96
CA LYS A 59 17.72 1.78 -7.58
C LYS A 59 16.91 2.56 -6.55
N PRO A 60 16.31 3.71 -6.89
CA PRO A 60 15.44 4.41 -5.96
C PRO A 60 14.33 3.43 -5.55
N VAL A 61 14.06 3.33 -4.24
CA VAL A 61 13.01 2.47 -3.66
C VAL A 61 11.65 2.73 -4.31
N LEU A 62 11.48 3.92 -4.89
CA LEU A 62 10.30 4.36 -5.60
C LEU A 62 10.25 3.95 -7.08
N TYR A 63 11.30 3.43 -7.71
CA TYR A 63 11.27 3.05 -9.13
C TYR A 63 10.12 2.08 -9.47
N GLU A 64 9.78 1.19 -8.54
CA GLU A 64 8.72 0.19 -8.72
C GLU A 64 7.32 0.74 -8.40
N PHE A 65 7.24 1.93 -7.75
CA PHE A 65 6.02 2.63 -7.38
C PHE A 65 5.79 3.94 -8.17
N GLU A 66 6.80 4.45 -8.88
CA GLU A 66 6.77 5.69 -9.68
C GLU A 66 5.84 5.60 -10.89
N ASN A 67 5.39 4.39 -11.25
CA ASN A 67 4.59 4.19 -12.46
C ASN A 67 3.08 4.46 -12.30
N PHE A 68 2.58 4.72 -11.09
CA PHE A 68 1.17 5.08 -10.92
C PHE A 68 0.85 6.52 -11.36
N VAL A 69 1.84 7.43 -11.29
CA VAL A 69 1.64 8.82 -11.73
C VAL A 69 1.54 8.92 -13.26
N ASN A 70 2.20 8.01 -13.97
CA ASN A 70 2.18 7.92 -15.43
C ASN A 70 1.08 6.99 -15.98
N GLU A 71 0.25 6.38 -15.12
CA GLU A 71 -0.89 5.60 -15.59
C GLU A 71 -1.93 6.56 -16.21
N PRO A 72 -2.37 6.33 -17.46
CA PRO A 72 -3.29 7.21 -18.19
C PRO A 72 -4.58 7.55 -17.42
N ASP A 73 -5.02 6.63 -16.56
CA ASP A 73 -6.21 6.77 -15.73
C ASP A 73 -6.02 7.72 -14.53
N TYR A 74 -4.80 7.81 -13.99
CA TYR A 74 -4.47 8.64 -12.83
C TYR A 74 -3.81 9.97 -13.20
N GLY A 75 -3.07 10.03 -14.31
CA GLY A 75 -2.42 11.27 -14.77
C GLY A 75 -3.40 12.42 -15.04
N ASN A 76 -4.63 12.09 -15.43
CA ASN A 76 -5.70 13.07 -15.67
C ASN A 76 -6.65 13.24 -14.47
N ALA A 77 -6.43 12.60 -13.33
CA ALA A 77 -7.37 12.64 -12.20
C ALA A 77 -7.48 14.07 -11.61
N ILE A 78 -6.36 14.79 -11.58
CA ILE A 78 -6.29 16.19 -11.15
C ILE A 78 -6.90 17.10 -12.23
N ASP A 79 -6.58 16.87 -13.51
CA ASP A 79 -7.11 17.65 -14.63
C ASP A 79 -8.63 17.51 -14.79
N LYS A 80 -9.19 16.33 -14.50
CA LYS A 80 -10.65 16.09 -14.48
C LYS A 80 -11.38 16.90 -13.41
N TYR A 81 -10.69 17.33 -12.36
CA TYR A 81 -11.26 18.17 -11.28
C TYR A 81 -11.10 19.68 -11.54
N LYS A 82 -10.46 20.09 -12.64
CA LYS A 82 -10.36 21.50 -13.05
C LYS A 82 -11.72 21.97 -13.57
N GLN A 83 -12.60 22.37 -12.66
CA GLN A 83 -13.95 22.85 -12.98
C GLN A 83 -13.97 24.28 -13.53
N GLU A 84 -12.87 25.03 -13.43
CA GLU A 84 -12.79 26.44 -13.87
C GLU A 84 -11.50 26.72 -14.66
N PRO A 85 -11.56 27.57 -15.71
CA PRO A 85 -10.37 28.02 -16.42
C PRO A 85 -9.52 28.91 -15.50
N ARG A 86 -8.36 28.41 -15.08
CA ARG A 86 -7.35 29.16 -14.30
C ARG A 86 -6.15 29.49 -15.19
N SER A 87 -5.47 30.59 -14.92
CA SER A 87 -4.16 30.85 -15.54
C SER A 87 -3.12 29.84 -15.01
N GLU A 88 -2.03 29.62 -15.76
CA GLU A 88 -0.93 28.73 -15.32
C GLU A 88 -0.32 29.19 -13.99
N GLU A 89 -0.28 30.50 -13.74
CA GLU A 89 0.23 31.09 -12.50
C GLU A 89 -0.70 30.80 -11.31
N GLN A 90 -2.01 30.88 -11.51
CA GLN A 90 -3.01 30.52 -10.50
C GLN A 90 -2.98 29.03 -10.19
N ALA A 91 -2.88 28.18 -11.22
CA ALA A 91 -2.77 26.73 -11.05
C ALA A 91 -1.53 26.37 -10.22
N ARG A 92 -0.36 26.94 -10.51
CA ARG A 92 0.86 26.69 -9.74
C ARG A 92 0.73 27.17 -8.29
N SER A 93 0.14 28.34 -8.07
CA SER A 93 -0.10 28.87 -6.72
C SER A 93 -1.04 27.98 -5.90
N ASP A 94 -2.11 27.46 -6.52
CA ASP A 94 -3.08 26.58 -5.87
C ASP A 94 -2.45 25.21 -5.55
N ASP A 95 -1.63 24.68 -6.45
CA ASP A 95 -0.91 23.41 -6.26
C ASP A 95 0.12 23.53 -5.12
N GLU A 96 0.90 24.62 -5.09
CA GLU A 96 1.83 24.91 -4.01
C GLU A 96 1.11 25.07 -2.66
N PHE A 97 -0.04 25.77 -2.66
CA PHE A 97 -0.88 25.91 -1.47
C PHE A 97 -1.42 24.57 -0.99
N PHE A 98 -2.01 23.76 -1.89
CA PHE A 98 -2.52 22.44 -1.54
C PHE A 98 -1.42 21.52 -1.00
N ALA A 99 -0.26 21.50 -1.65
CA ALA A 99 0.89 20.71 -1.20
C ALA A 99 1.35 21.09 0.21
N SER A 100 1.23 22.37 0.60
CA SER A 100 1.60 22.82 1.96
C SER A 100 0.73 22.24 3.08
N TYR A 101 -0.50 21.81 2.78
CA TYR A 101 -1.45 21.20 3.73
C TYR A 101 -1.70 19.72 3.48
N ALA A 102 -1.03 19.11 2.49
CA ALA A 102 -1.24 17.71 2.13
C ALA A 102 -0.98 16.76 3.31
N ASP A 103 -0.02 17.08 4.17
CA ASP A 103 0.32 16.31 5.38
C ASP A 103 -0.66 16.52 6.55
N ASP A 104 -1.47 17.57 6.48
CA ASP A 104 -2.55 17.86 7.44
C ASP A 104 -3.86 17.21 7.02
N LEU A 105 -3.97 16.78 5.77
CA LEU A 105 -5.08 16.01 5.23
C LEU A 105 -4.79 14.52 5.39
N SER A 106 -5.70 13.81 6.04
CA SER A 106 -5.65 12.34 6.13
C SER A 106 -6.98 11.75 5.72
N MET A 107 -6.93 10.67 4.94
CA MET A 107 -8.11 9.90 4.58
C MET A 107 -8.06 8.55 5.29
N MET A 108 -9.14 8.21 5.97
CA MET A 108 -9.30 6.94 6.68
C MET A 108 -10.36 6.11 5.97
N LEU A 109 -9.96 4.95 5.45
CA LEU A 109 -10.88 3.92 4.98
C LEU A 109 -11.09 2.91 6.10
N THR A 110 -12.33 2.78 6.58
CA THR A 110 -12.73 1.72 7.49
C THR A 110 -13.51 0.66 6.72
N LEU A 111 -12.98 -0.56 6.65
CA LEU A 111 -13.60 -1.68 5.97
C LEU A 111 -14.29 -2.62 6.97
N TYR A 112 -15.55 -2.95 6.70
CA TYR A 112 -16.36 -3.91 7.45
C TYR A 112 -16.53 -5.17 6.61
N MET A 113 -15.99 -6.30 7.06
CA MET A 113 -16.18 -7.57 6.38
C MET A 113 -17.44 -8.26 6.93
N GLU A 114 -18.43 -8.51 6.08
CA GLU A 114 -19.67 -9.22 6.43
C GLU A 114 -19.52 -10.72 6.23
N ASP A 115 -18.90 -11.13 5.13
CA ASP A 115 -18.70 -12.52 4.77
C ASP A 115 -17.34 -12.71 4.07
N VAL A 116 -16.73 -13.88 4.28
CA VAL A 116 -15.44 -14.23 3.69
C VAL A 116 -15.54 -15.63 3.11
N SER A 117 -15.26 -15.75 1.82
CA SER A 117 -15.22 -17.01 1.10
C SER A 117 -13.86 -17.23 0.45
N GLN A 118 -13.46 -18.48 0.32
CA GLN A 118 -12.24 -18.88 -0.37
C GLN A 118 -12.60 -19.82 -1.52
N TYR A 119 -12.07 -19.52 -2.70
CA TYR A 119 -12.10 -20.42 -3.85
C TYR A 119 -10.68 -20.60 -4.39
N ASN A 120 -10.17 -21.82 -4.33
CA ASN A 120 -8.76 -22.13 -4.60
C ASN A 120 -7.81 -21.24 -3.76
N ASN A 121 -7.03 -20.40 -4.43
CA ASN A 121 -6.07 -19.47 -3.80
C ASN A 121 -6.61 -18.04 -3.73
N CYS A 122 -7.87 -17.80 -4.10
CA CYS A 122 -8.50 -16.49 -4.07
C CYS A 122 -9.37 -16.38 -2.84
N VAL A 123 -9.28 -15.25 -2.14
CA VAL A 123 -10.19 -14.91 -1.05
C VAL A 123 -11.07 -13.77 -1.52
N MET A 124 -12.37 -14.01 -1.49
CA MET A 124 -13.39 -13.02 -1.80
C MET A 124 -14.09 -12.68 -0.49
N PHE A 125 -14.13 -11.40 -0.13
CA PHE A 125 -14.91 -10.95 1.00
C PHE A 125 -16.02 -10.02 0.50
N LYS A 126 -17.21 -10.21 1.08
CA LYS A 126 -18.28 -9.23 1.00
C LYS A 126 -18.07 -8.26 2.14
N GLY A 127 -17.96 -6.97 1.81
CA GLY A 127 -17.77 -5.95 2.83
C GLY A 127 -18.46 -4.65 2.49
N ASN A 128 -18.65 -3.85 3.53
CA ASN A 128 -19.07 -2.46 3.45
C ASN A 128 -17.89 -1.58 3.87
N PHE A 129 -17.89 -0.31 3.53
CA PHE A 129 -16.81 0.58 3.90
C PHE A 129 -17.30 1.98 4.21
N ILE A 130 -16.54 2.68 5.05
CA ILE A 130 -16.71 4.09 5.33
C ILE A 130 -15.40 4.79 4.99
N ILE A 131 -15.48 5.87 4.22
CA ILE A 131 -14.36 6.77 3.94
C ILE A 131 -14.59 8.04 4.74
N GLN A 132 -13.59 8.45 5.51
CA GLN A 132 -13.61 9.69 6.28
C GLN A 132 -12.38 10.52 5.92
N SER A 133 -12.57 11.84 5.81
CA SER A 133 -11.47 12.79 5.71
C SER A 133 -11.27 13.45 7.07
N THR A 134 -10.02 13.51 7.54
CA THR A 134 -9.64 14.17 8.78
C THR A 134 -8.59 15.23 8.46
N ILE A 135 -8.86 16.46 8.89
CA ILE A 135 -7.95 17.59 8.76
C ILE A 135 -7.35 17.83 10.14
N LYS A 136 -6.02 17.87 10.25
CA LYS A 136 -5.37 18.28 11.49
C LYS A 136 -5.68 19.75 11.73
N ALA A 137 -6.34 20.04 12.84
CA ALA A 137 -6.49 21.41 13.30
C ALA A 137 -5.12 21.91 13.77
N VAL A 138 -4.56 22.89 13.08
CA VAL A 138 -3.37 23.61 13.54
C VAL A 138 -3.80 24.41 14.77
N GLN A 139 -3.30 24.06 15.95
CA GLN A 139 -3.36 24.97 17.10
C GLN A 139 -2.57 26.23 16.71
N GLU A 140 -3.22 27.39 16.73
CA GLU A 140 -2.60 28.69 16.45
C GLU A 140 -1.25 28.79 17.20
N ARG A 141 -0.18 29.09 16.45
CA ARG A 141 1.15 29.41 16.99
C ARG A 141 1.20 30.85 17.45
#